data_AF-A0A7C9D1J6-F1
#
_entry.id   AF-A0A7C9D1J6-F1
#
_cell.length_a   1.000
_cell.length_b   1.000
_cell.length_c   1.000
_cell.angle_alpha   90.00
_cell.angle_beta   90.00
_cell.angle_gamma   90.00
#
_symmetry.space_group_name_H-M   'P 1'
#
loop_
_entity.id
_entity.type
_entity.pdbx_description
1 polymer ?
#
loop_
_entity_poly.entity_id
_entity_poly.type
_entity_poly.pdbx_seq_one_letter_code
_entity_poly.pdbx_strand_id
1 'polypeptide(L)'
;APWDWSGRIWARTGCHFEARQGSNLTWQPACQTGDCDGRLACNGLIGTPPATLVELTLQTDKAQPSFYDVSLVDGYNLPVSVRTRPNPGCSVGGCLKDLKSICPLELQVKDGE
;
A
#
# COMPACT_ATOMS: atom_id res chain seq x y z
N ALA A 1 5.66 -14.44 -3.80
CA ALA A 1 5.93 -14.54 -2.35
C ALA A 1 6.21 -16.01 -2.03
N PRO A 2 6.95 -16.33 -0.95
CA PRO A 2 7.01 -17.68 -0.40
C PRO A 2 5.62 -18.27 -0.12
N TRP A 3 5.53 -19.59 0.02
CA TRP A 3 4.27 -20.31 0.24
C TRP A 3 3.65 -20.02 1.62
N ASP A 4 4.49 -19.68 2.60
CA ASP A 4 4.20 -19.31 3.98
C ASP A 4 4.44 -17.82 4.23
N TRP A 5 3.98 -16.97 3.33
CA TRP A 5 4.22 -15.54 3.44
C TRP A 5 3.10 -14.82 4.16
N SER A 6 3.48 -14.02 5.16
CA SER A 6 2.62 -13.01 5.77
C SER A 6 3.21 -11.63 5.54
N GLY A 7 2.39 -10.69 5.09
CA GLY A 7 2.83 -9.33 4.86
C GLY A 7 1.79 -8.46 4.19
N ARG A 8 2.24 -7.29 3.75
CA ARG A 8 1.37 -6.28 3.16
C ARG A 8 1.93 -5.73 1.87
N ILE A 9 1.02 -5.30 1.00
CA ILE A 9 1.29 -4.63 -0.27
C ILE A 9 0.52 -3.32 -0.27
N TRP A 10 1.15 -2.24 -0.76
CA TRP A 10 0.50 -0.95 -0.95
C TRP A 10 1.02 -0.30 -2.23
N ALA A 11 0.28 0.68 -2.72
CA ALA A 11 0.66 1.49 -3.88
C ALA A 11 1.09 2.89 -3.45
N ARG A 12 1.96 3.52 -4.24
CA ARG A 12 2.48 4.87 -4.02
C ARG A 12 2.05 5.78 -5.16
N THR A 13 1.82 7.06 -4.88
CA THR A 13 1.40 8.05 -5.90
C THR A 13 2.29 9.28 -5.90
N GLY A 14 2.34 9.98 -7.03
CA GLY A 14 3.11 11.23 -7.16
C GLY A 14 4.61 11.02 -6.95
N CYS A 15 5.14 9.87 -7.38
CA CYS A 15 6.53 9.52 -7.12
C CYS A 15 7.48 10.17 -8.14
N HIS A 16 8.50 10.86 -7.64
CA HIS A 16 9.64 11.33 -8.41
C HIS A 16 10.94 10.92 -7.71
N PHE A 17 11.66 9.97 -8.31
CA PHE A 17 12.93 9.48 -7.78
C PHE A 17 14.09 10.19 -8.50
N GLU A 18 14.67 11.19 -7.86
CA GLU A 18 15.88 11.82 -8.40
C GLU A 18 17.09 10.89 -8.25
N ALA A 19 17.96 10.89 -9.28
CA ALA A 19 19.25 10.22 -9.20
C ALA A 19 20.11 10.94 -8.15
N ARG A 20 20.22 10.35 -6.95
CA ARG A 20 20.94 10.96 -5.82
C ARG A 20 22.41 11.22 -6.19
N GLN A 21 22.77 12.47 -6.40
CA GLN A 21 24.17 12.91 -6.47
C GLN A 21 24.52 13.66 -5.18
N GLY A 22 25.48 13.15 -4.42
CA GLY A 22 26.02 13.81 -3.22
C GLY A 22 25.60 13.22 -1.87
N SER A 23 26.38 13.54 -0.83
CA SER A 23 26.34 12.97 0.53
C SER A 23 25.38 13.66 1.51
N ASN A 24 24.56 14.62 1.05
CA ASN A 24 23.65 15.35 1.93
C ASN A 24 22.31 14.59 2.05
N LEU A 25 22.29 13.61 2.96
CA LEU A 25 21.21 12.63 3.15
C LEU A 25 20.06 13.18 4.01
N THR A 26 19.37 14.23 3.57
CA THR A 26 18.01 14.46 4.07
C THR A 26 17.07 13.58 3.25
N TRP A 27 16.54 12.52 3.86
CA TRP A 27 15.61 11.59 3.23
C TRP A 27 14.27 12.30 3.01
N GLN A 28 14.17 13.04 1.90
CA GLN A 28 12.90 13.63 1.50
C GLN A 28 12.00 12.54 0.91
N PRO A 29 10.67 12.62 1.15
CA PRO A 29 9.72 11.73 0.49
C PRO A 29 9.88 11.84 -1.02
N ALA A 30 9.98 10.70 -1.71
CA ALA A 30 9.98 10.69 -3.17
C ALA A 30 8.56 10.62 -3.71
N CYS A 31 7.61 10.14 -2.91
CA CYS A 31 6.19 10.00 -3.26
C CYS A 31 5.31 10.85 -2.35
N GLN A 32 4.19 11.35 -2.89
CA GLN A 32 3.19 12.10 -2.14
C GLN A 32 2.41 11.20 -1.16
N THR A 33 2.13 9.95 -1.54
CA THR A 33 1.46 8.97 -0.66
C THR A 33 2.17 7.64 -0.65
N GLY A 34 2.15 6.95 0.49
CA GLY A 34 2.73 5.62 0.66
C GLY A 34 4.25 5.54 0.53
N ASP A 35 4.95 6.68 0.62
CA ASP A 35 6.41 6.73 0.49
C ASP A 35 7.12 5.78 1.47
N CYS A 36 8.33 5.35 1.14
CA CYS A 36 9.12 4.46 2.01
C CYS A 36 10.56 4.98 2.11
N ASP A 37 10.70 6.14 2.73
CA ASP A 37 11.93 6.94 2.87
C ASP A 37 12.56 7.31 1.53
N GLY A 38 11.76 7.73 0.56
CA GLY A 38 12.22 8.15 -0.76
C GLY A 38 12.99 7.09 -1.52
N ARG A 39 12.79 5.81 -1.21
CA ARG A 39 13.46 4.67 -1.85
C ARG A 39 12.58 4.08 -2.93
N LEU A 40 13.14 3.81 -4.10
CA LEU A 40 12.41 3.04 -5.11
C LEU A 40 12.12 1.62 -4.60
N ALA A 41 13.13 0.94 -4.06
CA ALA A 41 13.00 -0.34 -3.37
C ALA A 41 12.93 -0.11 -1.85
N CYS A 42 11.78 -0.40 -1.24
CA CYS A 42 11.55 -0.12 0.17
C CYS A 42 12.45 -0.94 1.12
N ASN A 43 13.03 -2.05 0.67
CA ASN A 43 14.02 -2.84 1.44
C ASN A 43 13.56 -3.19 2.87
N GLY A 44 12.32 -3.63 3.02
CA GLY A 44 11.72 -3.98 4.32
C GLY A 44 11.10 -2.81 5.08
N LEU A 45 11.26 -1.57 4.61
CA LEU A 45 10.51 -0.42 5.12
C LEU A 45 9.05 -0.51 4.72
N ILE A 46 8.23 0.17 5.50
CA ILE A 46 6.78 0.25 5.33
C ILE A 46 6.41 1.57 4.68
N GLY A 47 5.24 1.60 4.03
CA GLY A 47 4.70 2.84 3.47
C GLY A 47 4.27 3.79 4.58
N THR A 48 4.60 5.07 4.43
CA THR A 48 4.09 6.14 5.27
C THR A 48 2.59 6.34 4.97
N PRO A 49 1.71 6.27 5.99
CA PRO A 49 0.30 6.61 5.83
C PRO A 49 0.08 8.04 5.29
N PRO A 50 -0.97 8.29 4.48
CA PRO A 50 -2.05 7.39 4.15
C PRO A 50 -1.70 6.40 3.02
N ALA A 51 -2.05 5.13 3.22
CA ALA A 51 -1.92 4.09 2.21
C ALA A 51 -2.97 3.00 2.38
N THR A 52 -3.74 2.72 1.33
CA THR A 52 -4.61 1.55 1.27
C THR A 52 -3.74 0.29 1.25
N LEU A 53 -3.95 -0.63 2.20
CA LEU A 53 -3.17 -1.85 2.32
C LEU A 53 -3.92 -3.05 1.74
N VAL A 54 -3.17 -3.97 1.15
CA VAL A 54 -3.59 -5.35 0.98
C VAL A 54 -2.78 -6.18 1.96
N GLU A 55 -3.45 -6.81 2.90
CA GLU A 55 -2.82 -7.66 3.92
C GLU A 55 -3.06 -9.11 3.54
N LEU A 56 -2.01 -9.94 3.62
CA LEU A 56 -2.06 -11.35 3.23
C LEU A 56 -1.39 -12.21 4.30
N THR A 57 -2.01 -13.34 4.59
CA THR A 57 -1.44 -14.43 5.39
C THR A 57 -1.68 -15.73 4.63
N LEU A 58 -0.64 -16.21 3.96
CA LEU A 58 -0.68 -17.44 3.17
C LEU A 58 -0.31 -18.65 4.03
N GLN A 59 -1.05 -19.74 3.84
CA GLN A 59 -0.82 -21.00 4.53
C GLN A 59 -0.23 -22.02 3.56
N THR A 60 0.85 -22.67 3.98
CA THR A 60 1.44 -23.79 3.22
C THR A 60 0.57 -25.05 3.29
N ASP A 61 -0.09 -25.26 4.43
CA ASP A 61 -1.02 -26.36 4.60
C ASP A 61 -2.32 -26.10 3.84
N LYS A 62 -2.61 -26.92 2.83
CA LYS A 62 -3.83 -26.82 2.03
C LYS A 62 -5.11 -27.12 2.82
N ALA A 63 -5.00 -27.74 4.00
CA ALA A 63 -6.12 -27.91 4.90
C ALA A 63 -6.50 -26.61 5.63
N GLN A 64 -5.61 -25.62 5.66
CA GLN A 64 -5.87 -24.33 6.29
C GLN A 64 -6.12 -23.24 5.24
N PRO A 65 -7.14 -22.38 5.45
CA PRO A 65 -7.41 -21.28 4.55
C PRO A 65 -6.28 -20.24 4.63
N SER A 66 -5.91 -19.68 3.48
CA SER A 66 -5.16 -18.43 3.43
C SER A 66 -6.12 -17.26 3.61
N PHE A 67 -5.67 -16.20 4.27
CA PHE A 67 -6.45 -15.00 4.53
C PHE A 67 -5.87 -13.81 3.80
N TYR A 68 -6.74 -12.91 3.36
CA TYR A 68 -6.35 -11.62 2.84
C TYR A 68 -7.51 -10.64 2.96
N ASP A 69 -7.18 -9.37 3.07
CA ASP A 69 -8.15 -8.28 3.17
C ASP A 69 -7.59 -7.01 2.51
N VAL A 70 -8.47 -6.02 2.36
CA VAL A 70 -8.11 -4.66 2.00
C VAL A 70 -8.39 -3.80 3.23
N SER A 71 -7.35 -3.15 3.73
CA SER A 71 -7.37 -2.42 5.00
C SER A 71 -7.15 -0.93 4.77
N LEU A 72 -7.98 -0.14 5.45
CA LEU A 72 -7.89 1.32 5.52
C LEU A 72 -7.42 1.80 6.90
N VAL A 73 -6.87 0.90 7.72
CA VAL A 73 -6.33 1.22 9.05
C VAL A 73 -5.24 2.28 8.93
N ASP A 74 -4.39 2.17 7.90
CA ASP A 74 -3.33 3.14 7.57
C ASP A 74 -3.84 4.22 6.58
N GLY A 75 -5.15 4.46 6.52
CA GLY A 75 -5.77 5.47 5.64
C GLY A 75 -6.04 4.99 4.21
N TYR A 76 -6.42 5.93 3.35
CA TYR A 76 -6.79 5.67 1.96
C TYR A 76 -6.02 6.58 1.00
N ASN A 77 -5.45 6.01 -0.06
CA ASN A 77 -4.86 6.77 -1.16
C ASN A 77 -5.40 6.37 -2.54
N LEU A 78 -5.60 5.07 -2.75
CA LEU A 78 -6.08 4.48 -4.00
C LEU A 78 -7.13 3.40 -3.75
N PRO A 79 -8.07 3.21 -4.70
CA PRO A 79 -8.98 2.07 -4.67
C PRO A 79 -8.22 0.79 -5.03
N VAL A 80 -8.41 -0.27 -4.25
CA VAL A 80 -7.74 -1.56 -4.45
C VAL A 80 -8.75 -2.68 -4.45
N SER A 81 -8.62 -3.63 -5.37
CA SER A 81 -9.38 -4.89 -5.39
C SER A 81 -8.42 -6.07 -5.42
N VAL A 82 -8.79 -7.16 -4.75
CA VAL A 82 -8.00 -8.40 -4.75
C VAL A 82 -8.82 -9.51 -5.39
N ARG A 83 -8.24 -10.19 -6.38
CA ARG A 83 -8.85 -11.36 -7.03
C ARG A 83 -7.86 -12.51 -7.00
N THR A 84 -8.31 -13.67 -6.57
CA THR A 84 -7.49 -14.88 -6.60
C THR A 84 -7.71 -15.65 -7.91
N ARG A 85 -6.65 -16.33 -8.38
CA ARG A 85 -6.72 -17.26 -9.53
C ARG A 85 -6.09 -18.60 -9.11
N PRO A 86 -6.71 -19.75 -9.43
CA PRO A 86 -7.84 -19.92 -10.33
C PRO A 86 -9.24 -19.74 -9.68
N ASN A 87 -9.35 -19.59 -8.36
CA ASN A 87 -10.64 -19.55 -7.66
C ASN A 87 -11.24 -18.12 -7.60
N PRO A 88 -12.11 -17.70 -8.53
CA PRO A 88 -12.59 -16.31 -8.55
C PRO A 88 -13.59 -16.01 -7.42
N GLY A 89 -14.11 -17.04 -6.75
CA GLY A 89 -15.10 -16.92 -5.68
C GLY A 89 -14.55 -16.29 -4.40
N CYS A 90 -13.24 -16.32 -4.22
CA CYS A 90 -12.55 -15.60 -3.17
C CYS A 90 -11.96 -14.32 -3.81
N SER A 91 -12.69 -13.21 -3.68
CA SER A 91 -12.22 -11.89 -4.07
C SER A 91 -12.68 -10.82 -3.09
N VAL A 92 -11.84 -9.81 -2.88
CA VAL A 92 -12.22 -8.57 -2.21
C VAL A 92 -12.50 -7.55 -3.31
N GLY A 93 -13.79 -7.21 -3.46
CA GLY A 93 -14.20 -6.12 -4.34
C GLY A 93 -13.56 -4.82 -3.85
N GLY A 94 -13.00 -4.04 -4.78
CA GLY A 94 -12.45 -2.74 -4.41
C GLY A 94 -13.55 -1.73 -4.15
N CYS A 95 -13.26 -0.72 -3.32
CA CYS A 95 -14.13 0.44 -3.21
C CYS A 95 -14.10 1.17 -4.56
N LEU A 96 -15.20 1.10 -5.32
CA LEU A 96 -15.31 1.77 -6.62
C LEU A 96 -15.49 3.29 -6.47
N LYS A 97 -15.83 3.77 -5.26
CA LYS A 97 -15.94 5.21 -4.95
C LYS A 97 -14.61 5.72 -4.42
N ASP A 98 -14.18 6.86 -4.93
CA ASP A 98 -13.02 7.57 -4.39
C ASP A 98 -13.34 8.15 -3.01
N LEU A 99 -12.81 7.52 -1.95
CA LEU A 99 -13.03 7.96 -0.57
C LEU A 99 -12.43 9.34 -0.28
N LYS A 100 -11.51 9.84 -1.11
CA LYS A 100 -10.98 11.21 -0.98
C LYS A 100 -12.08 12.26 -1.08
N SER A 101 -13.16 11.98 -1.82
CA SER A 101 -14.30 12.91 -1.99
C SER A 101 -15.12 13.14 -0.72
N ILE A 102 -15.04 12.24 0.25
CA ILE A 102 -15.78 12.30 1.52
C ILE A 102 -14.84 12.33 2.74
N CYS A 103 -13.53 12.53 2.51
CA CYS A 103 -12.54 12.55 3.57
C CYS A 103 -12.75 13.79 4.47
N PRO A 104 -12.96 13.63 5.79
CA PRO A 104 -13.06 14.74 6.73
C PRO A 104 -11.84 15.64 6.67
N LEU A 105 -12.01 16.95 6.87
CA LEU A 105 -10.95 17.94 6.71
C LEU A 105 -9.73 17.64 7.58
N GLU A 106 -9.97 17.15 8.79
CA GLU A 106 -8.96 16.77 9.77
C GLU A 106 -8.13 15.53 9.40
N LEU A 107 -8.58 14.73 8.43
CA LEU A 107 -7.89 13.53 7.93
C LEU A 107 -7.29 13.72 6.53
N GLN A 108 -7.49 14.87 5.89
CA GLN A 108 -6.98 15.13 4.56
C GLN A 108 -5.48 15.38 4.59
N VAL A 109 -4.75 14.63 3.75
CA VAL A 109 -3.40 14.99 3.33
C VAL A 109 -3.51 15.73 2.00
N LYS A 110 -2.97 16.95 1.97
CA LYS A 110 -2.90 17.78 0.77
C LYS A 110 -1.44 17.91 0.37
N ASP A 111 -1.19 17.94 -0.93
CA ASP A 111 0.14 18.30 -1.44
C ASP A 111 0.50 19.70 -0.92
N GLY A 112 1.75 19.89 -0.50
CA GLY A 112 2.23 21.19 -0.07
C GLY A 112 2.23 22.17 -1.23
N GLU A 113 1.59 23.33 -1.06
CA GLU A 113 1.93 24.56 -1.80
C GLU A 113 3.27 25.12 -1.31
#